data_AF-A0A9N9ITN6-F1
#
_entry.id   AF-A0A9N9ITN6-F1
#
_cell.length_a   1.000
_cell.length_b   1.000
_cell.length_c   1.000
_cell.angle_alpha   90.00
_cell.angle_beta   90.00
_cell.angle_gamma   90.00
#
_symmetry.space_group_name_H-M   'P 1'
#
loop_
_entity.id
_entity.type
_entity.pdbx_description
1 polymer ?
#
loop_
_entity_poly.entity_id
_entity_poly.type
_entity_poly.pdbx_seq_one_letter_code
_entity_poly.pdbx_strand_id
1 'polypeptide(L)'
;VGYDLSKETHPNYAKYSQKLEDGWIFGRKVDNSDTQLSEFRDNIPSLALGLVLYLISSHLFRIFYSSRFPVKLATQPLKRAYFFLGFSAAFLYVLFGNSVIFIFTILSLNYAISRTFQGSIANPIITWIFNLSVLYLNETYKGYHFKSIDEHLAFLDRNRGLLARWDVNFNISMLRLVSYNMDYYWSFYPPPNSPERNDRDLAPLTEKDRINTSCYKEDYNFIYYLSYVTYTPLYLAGPIITYNNFISQLRYPREITLKDTILYGIRLLLAMLTMEFMLHYIYAVAISNSKAWENDTPFELGFIGIFNLLYVWLK
;
A
#
# COMPACT_ATOMS: atom_id res chain seq x y z
N VAL A 1 11.00 26.98 -18.72
CA VAL A 1 11.60 26.92 -17.36
C VAL A 1 11.97 25.50 -16.98
N GLY A 2 11.06 24.62 -16.54
CA GLY A 2 11.42 23.25 -16.09
C GLY A 2 12.18 22.43 -17.15
N TYR A 3 11.75 22.55 -18.41
CA TYR A 3 12.48 21.97 -19.55
C TYR A 3 13.87 22.59 -19.77
N ASP A 4 14.01 23.90 -19.60
CA ASP A 4 15.26 24.61 -19.84
C ASP A 4 16.34 24.29 -18.81
N LEU A 5 15.94 24.17 -17.53
CA LEU A 5 16.78 23.72 -16.42
C LEU A 5 17.25 22.27 -16.59
N SER A 6 16.52 21.48 -17.39
CA SER A 6 16.75 20.06 -17.66
C SER A 6 17.56 19.81 -18.95
N LYS A 7 18.02 20.87 -19.64
CA LYS A 7 18.83 20.72 -20.86
C LYS A 7 20.28 20.37 -20.54
N GLU A 8 20.90 19.59 -21.42
CA GLU A 8 22.33 19.27 -21.35
C GLU A 8 23.23 20.50 -21.44
N THR A 9 22.74 21.56 -22.10
CA THR A 9 23.42 22.85 -22.22
C THR A 9 23.34 23.71 -20.95
N HIS A 10 22.56 23.31 -19.95
CA HIS A 10 22.39 24.07 -18.72
C HIS A 10 23.68 24.02 -17.87
N PRO A 11 24.17 25.13 -17.30
CA PRO A 11 25.42 25.14 -16.53
C PRO A 11 25.43 24.14 -15.36
N ASN A 12 24.28 23.92 -14.73
CA ASN A 12 24.13 22.99 -13.62
C ASN A 12 23.95 21.52 -14.03
N TYR A 13 23.83 21.19 -15.33
CA TYR A 13 23.55 19.83 -15.82
C TYR A 13 24.58 18.80 -15.33
N ALA A 14 25.86 19.15 -15.36
CA ALA A 14 26.95 18.27 -14.93
C ALA A 14 26.84 17.81 -13.46
N LYS A 15 26.12 18.54 -12.60
CA LYS A 15 25.96 18.23 -11.17
C LYS A 15 24.92 17.14 -10.89
N TYR A 16 23.98 16.92 -11.82
CA TYR A 16 22.92 15.93 -11.64
C TYR A 16 22.87 14.88 -12.74
N SER A 17 23.61 15.05 -13.84
CA SER A 17 23.63 14.14 -14.99
C SER A 17 23.98 12.69 -14.64
N GLN A 18 24.77 12.46 -13.58
CA GLN A 18 25.13 11.13 -13.08
C GLN A 18 23.96 10.36 -12.46
N LYS A 19 22.89 11.04 -12.06
CA LYS A 19 21.67 10.43 -11.51
C LYS A 19 20.63 10.14 -12.58
N LEU A 20 20.90 10.52 -13.82
CA LEU A 20 20.01 10.28 -14.95
C LEU A 20 20.38 8.97 -15.62
N GLU A 21 19.35 8.22 -16.01
CA GLU A 21 19.50 6.97 -16.74
C GLU A 21 19.07 7.13 -18.19
N ASP A 22 19.42 6.16 -19.03
CA ASP A 22 18.96 6.17 -20.41
C ASP A 22 17.46 5.91 -20.47
N GLY A 23 16.74 6.87 -21.07
CA GLY A 23 15.29 6.82 -21.23
C GLY A 23 14.88 6.25 -22.59
N TRP A 24 13.59 5.98 -22.72
CA TRP A 24 13.02 5.39 -23.95
C TRP A 24 12.30 6.42 -24.83
N ILE A 25 12.03 7.62 -24.30
CA ILE A 25 11.29 8.67 -25.03
C ILE A 25 12.28 9.54 -25.82
N PHE A 26 12.22 9.44 -27.16
CA PHE A 26 12.95 10.30 -28.10
C PHE A 26 14.45 10.48 -27.82
N GLY A 27 15.11 9.45 -27.28
CA GLY A 27 16.54 9.50 -26.94
C GLY A 27 16.89 10.41 -25.77
N ARG A 28 15.90 10.85 -24.98
CA ARG A 28 16.14 11.60 -23.74
C ARG A 28 16.48 10.68 -22.59
N LYS A 29 17.25 11.22 -21.65
CA LYS A 29 17.45 10.59 -20.34
C LYS A 29 16.19 10.68 -19.49
N VAL A 30 16.15 9.86 -18.45
CA VAL A 30 15.07 9.82 -17.46
C VAL A 30 15.62 10.11 -16.08
N ASP A 31 14.90 10.91 -15.29
CA ASP A 31 15.19 11.12 -13.88
C ASP A 31 14.65 9.95 -13.05
N ASN A 32 15.49 8.93 -12.84
CA ASN A 32 15.17 7.77 -12.00
C ASN A 32 15.72 7.91 -10.56
N SER A 33 15.92 9.16 -10.09
CA SER A 33 16.64 9.41 -8.83
C SER A 33 15.81 9.22 -7.56
N ASP A 34 14.49 9.07 -7.66
CA ASP A 34 13.62 8.69 -6.54
C ASP A 34 13.63 7.18 -6.33
N THR A 35 14.16 6.73 -5.19
CA THR A 35 14.32 5.30 -4.90
C THR A 35 13.01 4.50 -4.87
N GLN A 36 11.89 5.10 -4.48
CA GLN A 36 10.63 4.36 -4.37
C GLN A 36 9.96 4.21 -5.73
N LEU A 37 10.06 5.24 -6.58
CA LEU A 37 9.55 5.13 -7.94
C LEU A 37 10.46 4.27 -8.82
N SER A 38 11.78 4.38 -8.70
CA SER A 38 12.70 3.55 -9.49
C SER A 38 12.51 2.07 -9.20
N GLU A 39 12.45 1.68 -7.91
CA GLU A 39 12.14 0.32 -7.49
C GLU A 39 10.81 -0.19 -8.07
N PHE A 40 9.77 0.65 -8.13
CA PHE A 40 8.49 0.28 -8.75
C PHE A 40 8.60 0.17 -10.28
N ARG A 41 9.22 1.16 -10.93
CA ARG A 41 9.33 1.32 -12.38
C ARG A 41 10.14 0.18 -13.00
N ASP A 42 11.29 -0.13 -12.40
CA ASP A 42 12.20 -1.17 -12.88
C ASP A 42 11.57 -2.56 -12.75
N ASN A 43 10.60 -2.72 -11.86
CA ASN A 43 9.85 -3.96 -11.63
C ASN A 43 8.45 -3.98 -12.29
N ILE A 44 8.09 -3.01 -13.14
CA ILE A 44 6.78 -2.96 -13.82
C ILE A 44 6.43 -4.31 -14.51
N PRO A 45 7.32 -4.98 -15.26
CA PRO A 45 6.98 -6.25 -15.90
C PRO A 45 6.59 -7.34 -14.91
N SER A 46 7.34 -7.46 -13.81
CA SER A 46 7.07 -8.43 -12.73
C SER A 46 5.76 -8.11 -12.00
N LEU A 47 5.49 -6.84 -11.74
CA LEU A 47 4.24 -6.38 -11.12
C LEU A 47 3.03 -6.57 -12.04
N ALA A 48 3.19 -6.32 -13.34
CA ALA A 48 2.16 -6.57 -14.35
C ALA A 48 1.83 -8.06 -14.46
N LEU A 49 2.84 -8.93 -14.44
CA LEU A 49 2.65 -10.37 -14.38
C LEU A 49 1.88 -10.77 -13.10
N GLY A 50 2.29 -10.23 -11.95
CA GLY A 50 1.59 -10.44 -10.67
C GLY A 50 0.13 -9.99 -10.71
N LEU A 51 -0.16 -8.86 -11.35
CA LEU A 51 -1.53 -8.36 -11.55
C LEU A 51 -2.36 -9.30 -12.43
N VAL A 52 -1.81 -9.75 -13.56
CA VAL A 52 -2.50 -10.70 -14.46
C VAL A 52 -2.78 -12.01 -13.73
N LEU A 53 -1.80 -12.57 -13.02
CA LEU A 53 -1.96 -13.78 -12.22
C LEU A 53 -3.01 -13.60 -11.12
N TYR A 54 -3.01 -12.46 -10.43
CA TYR A 54 -4.03 -12.12 -9.44
C TYR A 54 -5.43 -12.09 -10.05
N LEU A 55 -5.61 -11.40 -11.16
CA LEU A 55 -6.91 -11.25 -11.82
C LEU A 55 -7.46 -12.59 -12.31
N ILE A 56 -6.62 -13.40 -12.98
CA ILE A 56 -7.00 -14.74 -13.43
C ILE A 56 -7.39 -15.61 -12.23
N SER A 57 -6.53 -15.69 -11.22
CA SER A 57 -6.77 -16.53 -10.03
C SER A 57 -8.03 -16.08 -9.27
N SER A 58 -8.24 -14.77 -9.12
CA SER A 58 -9.40 -14.19 -8.46
C SER A 58 -10.69 -14.46 -9.25
N HIS A 59 -10.64 -14.40 -10.58
CA HIS A 59 -11.79 -14.69 -11.43
C HIS A 59 -12.15 -16.18 -11.39
N LEU A 60 -11.16 -17.07 -11.50
CA LEU A 60 -11.36 -18.52 -11.37
C LEU A 60 -11.93 -18.85 -9.99
N PHE A 61 -11.36 -18.30 -8.91
CA PHE A 61 -11.88 -18.50 -7.57
C PHE A 61 -13.33 -18.00 -7.43
N ARG A 62 -13.66 -16.87 -8.07
CA ARG A 62 -15.03 -16.34 -8.09
C ARG A 62 -15.99 -17.27 -8.82
N ILE A 63 -15.60 -17.87 -9.94
CA ILE A 63 -16.43 -18.80 -10.71
C ILE A 63 -16.70 -20.08 -9.90
N PHE A 64 -15.66 -20.66 -9.30
CA PHE A 64 -15.77 -21.99 -8.69
C PHE A 64 -16.24 -21.98 -7.24
N TYR A 65 -15.86 -20.97 -6.44
CA TYR A 65 -15.98 -21.05 -4.98
C TYR A 65 -16.75 -19.88 -4.35
N SER A 66 -16.79 -18.70 -4.98
CA SER A 66 -17.44 -17.53 -4.40
C SER A 66 -18.88 -17.37 -4.88
N SER A 67 -19.81 -17.25 -3.93
CA SER A 67 -21.16 -16.78 -4.26
C SER A 67 -21.12 -15.33 -4.74
N ARG A 68 -21.99 -14.97 -5.70
CA ARG A 68 -22.26 -13.57 -6.08
C ARG A 68 -23.23 -12.89 -5.13
N PHE A 69 -23.93 -13.67 -4.30
CA PHE A 69 -24.93 -13.17 -3.38
C PHE A 69 -24.29 -12.68 -2.08
N PRO A 70 -24.90 -11.67 -1.43
CA PRO A 70 -24.45 -11.20 -0.12
C PRO A 70 -24.42 -12.28 0.95
N VAL A 71 -23.40 -12.22 1.81
CA VAL A 71 -23.18 -13.10 2.96
C VAL A 71 -23.75 -12.41 4.21
N LYS A 72 -25.04 -12.63 4.47
CA LYS A 72 -25.80 -11.91 5.50
C LYS A 72 -25.67 -12.50 6.91
N LEU A 73 -25.29 -13.77 7.07
CA LEU A 73 -25.18 -14.38 8.39
C LEU A 73 -23.77 -14.26 8.95
N ALA A 74 -23.67 -13.98 10.25
CA ALA A 74 -22.39 -13.88 10.97
C ALA A 74 -21.57 -15.18 10.86
N THR A 75 -22.23 -16.34 10.93
CA THR A 75 -21.60 -17.67 10.91
C THR A 75 -21.10 -18.10 9.53
N GLN A 76 -21.50 -17.42 8.45
CA GLN A 76 -21.08 -17.78 7.10
C GLN A 76 -19.65 -17.29 6.83
N PRO A 77 -18.75 -18.17 6.35
CA PRO A 77 -17.36 -17.80 6.11
C PRO A 77 -17.19 -16.94 4.85
N LEU A 78 -16.32 -15.94 4.93
CA LEU A 78 -15.93 -15.07 3.81
C LEU A 78 -14.85 -15.77 2.99
N LYS A 79 -15.26 -16.69 2.11
CA LYS A 79 -14.36 -17.48 1.25
C LYS A 79 -13.31 -16.62 0.51
N ARG A 80 -13.67 -15.41 0.07
CA ARG A 80 -12.74 -14.49 -0.62
C ARG A 80 -11.60 -14.00 0.28
N ALA A 81 -11.81 -13.86 1.59
CA ALA A 81 -10.75 -13.48 2.53
C ALA A 81 -9.65 -14.56 2.59
N TYR A 82 -10.03 -15.84 2.56
CA TYR A 82 -9.07 -16.95 2.50
C TYR A 82 -8.27 -16.95 1.20
N PHE A 83 -8.92 -16.68 0.07
CA PHE A 83 -8.22 -16.50 -1.21
C PHE A 83 -7.24 -15.32 -1.15
N PHE A 84 -7.67 -14.17 -0.63
CA PHE A 84 -6.81 -13.00 -0.49
C PHE A 84 -5.61 -13.27 0.40
N LEU A 85 -5.78 -13.95 1.53
CA LEU A 85 -4.68 -14.33 2.41
C LEU A 85 -3.71 -15.32 1.75
N GLY A 86 -4.23 -16.33 1.04
CA GLY A 86 -3.39 -17.30 0.35
C GLY A 86 -2.56 -16.65 -0.77
N PHE A 87 -3.20 -15.80 -1.57
CA PHE A 87 -2.50 -15.06 -2.61
C PHE A 87 -1.50 -14.06 -2.03
N SER A 88 -1.89 -13.32 -0.98
CA SER A 88 -1.00 -12.34 -0.35
C SER A 88 0.21 -12.98 0.29
N ALA A 89 0.08 -14.15 0.93
CA ALA A 89 1.22 -14.86 1.49
C ALA A 89 2.26 -15.21 0.41
N ALA A 90 1.82 -15.74 -0.73
CA ALA A 90 2.70 -16.04 -1.86
C ALA A 90 3.32 -14.76 -2.46
N PHE A 91 2.49 -13.74 -2.68
CA PHE A 91 2.93 -12.46 -3.25
C PHE A 91 3.95 -11.74 -2.36
N LEU A 92 3.69 -11.67 -1.05
CA LEU A 92 4.60 -11.05 -0.08
C LEU A 92 5.91 -11.83 0.06
N TYR A 93 5.89 -13.15 -0.07
CA TYR A 93 7.13 -13.94 -0.09
C TYR A 93 7.96 -13.65 -1.35
N VAL A 94 7.33 -13.48 -2.52
CA VAL A 94 8.04 -13.08 -3.74
C VAL A 94 8.64 -11.67 -3.59
N LEU A 95 7.88 -10.74 -3.00
CA LEU A 95 8.35 -9.36 -2.81
C LEU A 95 9.45 -9.23 -1.74
N PHE A 96 9.32 -9.92 -0.61
CA PHE A 96 10.15 -9.67 0.58
C PHE A 96 10.99 -10.86 1.03
N GLY A 97 10.86 -12.01 0.36
CA GLY A 97 11.57 -13.23 0.70
C GLY A 97 11.35 -13.64 2.16
N ASN A 98 12.44 -13.95 2.86
CA ASN A 98 12.40 -14.37 4.26
C ASN A 98 12.07 -13.22 5.23
N SER A 99 12.21 -11.96 4.82
CA SER A 99 11.84 -10.81 5.65
C SER A 99 10.33 -10.77 5.96
N VAL A 100 9.52 -11.55 5.24
CA VAL A 100 8.09 -11.75 5.55
C VAL A 100 7.85 -12.24 6.98
N ILE A 101 8.81 -12.95 7.60
CA ILE A 101 8.72 -13.42 8.98
C ILE A 101 8.64 -12.22 9.96
N PHE A 102 9.42 -11.16 9.74
CA PHE A 102 9.34 -9.94 10.54
C PHE A 102 7.97 -9.28 10.40
N ILE A 103 7.47 -9.18 9.16
CA ILE A 103 6.15 -8.61 8.87
C ILE A 103 5.08 -9.37 9.64
N PHE A 104 4.96 -10.69 9.46
CA PHE A 104 3.95 -11.49 10.15
C PHE A 104 4.10 -11.49 11.68
N THR A 105 5.33 -11.36 12.20
CA THR A 105 5.56 -11.20 13.64
C THR A 105 4.95 -9.91 14.15
N ILE A 106 5.20 -8.77 13.47
CA ILE A 106 4.62 -7.47 13.82
C ILE A 106 3.09 -7.53 13.75
N LEU A 107 2.53 -8.13 12.68
CA LEU A 107 1.08 -8.30 12.53
C LEU A 107 0.49 -9.12 13.68
N SER A 108 1.15 -10.22 14.05
CA SER A 108 0.67 -11.11 15.12
C SER A 108 0.71 -10.42 16.49
N LEU A 109 1.79 -9.68 16.79
CA LEU A 109 1.90 -8.90 18.03
C LEU A 109 0.83 -7.80 18.09
N ASN A 110 0.61 -7.07 16.99
CA ASN A 110 -0.42 -6.05 16.93
C ASN A 110 -1.84 -6.62 17.15
N TYR A 111 -2.14 -7.76 16.54
CA TYR A 111 -3.40 -8.47 16.77
C TYR A 111 -3.53 -8.94 18.23
N ALA A 112 -2.46 -9.44 18.83
CA ALA A 112 -2.47 -9.88 20.23
C ALA A 112 -2.80 -8.73 21.19
N ILE A 113 -2.31 -7.51 20.92
CA ILE A 113 -2.65 -6.31 21.70
C ILE A 113 -4.18 -6.11 21.70
N SER A 114 -4.82 -6.13 20.55
CA SER A 114 -6.26 -5.88 20.47
C SER A 114 -7.07 -6.97 21.17
N ARG A 115 -6.67 -8.24 21.04
CA ARG A 115 -7.33 -9.37 21.72
C ARG A 115 -7.14 -9.36 23.24
N THR A 116 -6.01 -8.85 23.73
CA THR A 116 -5.69 -8.79 25.16
C THR A 116 -6.44 -7.65 25.85
N PHE A 117 -6.44 -6.46 25.25
CA PHE A 117 -7.02 -5.26 25.86
C PHE A 117 -8.49 -5.03 25.48
N GLN A 118 -8.98 -5.59 24.37
CA GLN A 118 -10.39 -5.57 23.96
C GLN A 118 -11.00 -4.16 24.01
N GLY A 119 -12.13 -3.98 24.71
CA GLY A 119 -12.77 -2.68 24.92
C GLY A 119 -12.06 -1.77 25.93
N SER A 120 -10.95 -2.16 26.57
CA SER A 120 -10.23 -1.24 27.45
C SER A 120 -9.59 -0.10 26.68
N ILE A 121 -9.54 1.10 27.26
CA ILE A 121 -8.83 2.26 26.71
C ILE A 121 -7.31 2.02 26.57
N ALA A 122 -6.78 0.99 27.24
CA ALA A 122 -5.42 0.52 27.01
C ALA A 122 -5.19 0.04 25.58
N ASN A 123 -6.21 -0.52 24.90
CA ASN A 123 -6.10 -1.02 23.52
C ASN A 123 -5.63 0.08 22.53
N PRO A 124 -6.34 1.21 22.37
CA PRO A 124 -5.90 2.27 21.46
C PRO A 124 -4.53 2.85 21.87
N ILE A 125 -4.29 3.08 23.16
CA ILE A 125 -3.03 3.66 23.65
C ILE A 125 -1.84 2.75 23.30
N ILE A 126 -1.90 1.47 23.66
CA ILE A 126 -0.82 0.51 23.42
C ILE A 126 -0.65 0.25 21.93
N THR A 127 -1.75 0.21 21.17
CA THR A 127 -1.70 0.11 19.71
C THR A 127 -0.89 1.23 19.08
N TRP A 128 -1.17 2.48 19.46
CA TRP A 128 -0.44 3.64 18.92
C TRP A 128 1.03 3.62 19.32
N ILE A 129 1.33 3.36 20.59
CA ILE A 129 2.71 3.25 21.08
C ILE A 129 3.46 2.17 20.30
N PHE A 130 2.90 0.97 20.20
CA PHE A 130 3.50 -0.15 19.47
C PHE A 130 3.78 0.21 18.00
N ASN A 131 2.79 0.75 17.29
CA ASN A 131 2.92 1.06 15.87
C ASN A 131 3.95 2.17 15.62
N LEU A 132 3.98 3.23 16.44
CA LEU A 132 4.98 4.28 16.36
C LEU A 132 6.39 3.77 16.68
N SER A 133 6.52 2.89 17.69
CA SER A 133 7.78 2.22 17.99
C SER A 133 8.26 1.37 16.81
N VAL A 134 7.36 0.61 16.17
CA VAL A 134 7.70 -0.19 14.98
C VAL A 134 8.17 0.70 13.84
N LEU A 135 7.51 1.83 13.56
CA LEU A 135 7.96 2.78 12.53
C LEU A 135 9.37 3.30 12.82
N TYR A 136 9.62 3.71 14.06
CA TYR A 136 10.93 4.21 14.47
C TYR A 136 12.01 3.14 14.34
N LEU A 137 11.73 1.91 14.78
CA LEU A 137 12.66 0.79 14.67
C LEU A 137 12.90 0.39 13.21
N ASN A 138 11.86 0.38 12.39
CA ASN A 138 11.97 0.09 10.96
C ASN A 138 12.92 1.08 10.26
N GLU A 139 12.76 2.38 10.52
CA GLU A 139 13.63 3.44 9.97
C GLU A 139 15.07 3.32 10.49
N THR A 140 15.22 3.04 11.79
CA THR A 140 16.54 2.93 12.43
C THR A 140 17.34 1.71 11.94
N TYR A 141 16.66 0.58 11.74
CA TYR A 141 17.29 -0.71 11.41
C TYR A 141 17.11 -1.12 9.93
N LYS A 142 16.53 -0.25 9.08
CA LYS A 142 16.34 -0.47 7.63
C LYS A 142 15.76 -1.85 7.29
N GLY A 143 14.68 -2.20 7.98
CA GLY A 143 13.93 -3.43 7.73
C GLY A 143 14.52 -4.72 8.30
N TYR A 144 15.30 -4.67 9.37
CA TYR A 144 15.85 -5.80 10.15
C TYR A 144 16.62 -6.88 9.37
N HIS A 145 17.75 -7.29 9.91
CA HIS A 145 18.55 -8.39 9.39
C HIS A 145 18.55 -9.56 10.37
N PHE A 146 18.40 -10.78 9.87
CA PHE A 146 18.46 -11.99 10.70
C PHE A 146 19.85 -12.15 11.33
N LYS A 147 20.91 -11.78 10.60
CA LYS A 147 22.30 -11.74 11.11
C LYS A 147 22.45 -10.85 12.35
N SER A 148 21.66 -9.79 12.46
CA SER A 148 21.71 -8.88 13.62
C SER A 148 21.08 -9.50 14.87
N ILE A 149 20.24 -10.52 14.71
CA ILE A 149 19.64 -11.27 15.82
C ILE A 149 20.55 -12.44 16.23
N ASP A 150 20.97 -13.23 15.25
CA ASP A 150 21.86 -14.37 15.44
C ASP A 150 22.66 -14.62 14.15
N GLU A 151 23.97 -14.80 14.28
CA GLU A 151 24.86 -15.09 13.16
C GLU A 151 24.49 -16.41 12.45
N HIS A 152 23.95 -17.39 13.19
CA HIS A 152 23.49 -18.66 12.62
C HIS A 152 22.29 -18.50 11.69
N LEU A 153 21.51 -17.42 11.81
CA LEU A 153 20.37 -17.11 10.96
C LEU A 153 20.74 -16.25 9.74
N ALA A 154 22.00 -15.85 9.58
CA ALA A 154 22.46 -15.01 8.48
C ALA A 154 22.19 -15.62 7.08
N PHE A 155 22.01 -16.94 6.97
CA PHE A 155 21.63 -17.57 5.70
C PHE A 155 20.23 -17.14 5.23
N LEU A 156 19.33 -16.75 6.13
CA LEU A 156 17.98 -16.28 5.80
C LEU A 156 18.02 -14.91 5.12
N ASP A 157 19.04 -14.09 5.41
CA ASP A 157 19.23 -12.79 4.75
C ASP A 157 19.62 -12.91 3.26
N ARG A 158 19.93 -14.12 2.77
CA ARG A 158 20.26 -14.33 1.34
C ARG A 158 19.07 -14.14 0.41
N ASN A 159 17.85 -14.35 0.90
CA ASN A 159 16.63 -14.15 0.12
C ASN A 159 15.75 -13.05 0.75
N ARG A 160 15.87 -11.82 0.26
CA ARG A 160 15.03 -10.67 0.67
C ARG A 160 13.99 -10.26 -0.38
N GLY A 161 13.73 -11.13 -1.36
CA GLY A 161 12.75 -10.91 -2.42
C GLY A 161 13.13 -9.79 -3.39
N LEU A 162 12.16 -9.37 -4.21
CA LEU A 162 12.32 -8.33 -5.23
C LEU A 162 12.51 -6.92 -4.63
N LEU A 163 11.86 -6.63 -3.51
CA LEU A 163 11.86 -5.33 -2.84
C LEU A 163 12.47 -5.48 -1.45
N ALA A 164 13.79 -5.38 -1.34
CA ALA A 164 14.49 -5.61 -0.07
C ALA A 164 14.05 -4.67 1.07
N ARG A 165 13.54 -3.47 0.75
CA ARG A 165 13.06 -2.46 1.71
C ARG A 165 11.57 -2.59 1.99
N TRP A 166 11.18 -3.69 2.62
CA TRP A 166 9.79 -3.90 3.03
C TRP A 166 9.30 -2.87 4.05
N ASP A 167 10.22 -2.31 4.85
CA ASP A 167 10.01 -1.30 5.88
C ASP A 167 9.41 0.00 5.34
N VAL A 168 9.79 0.41 4.13
CA VAL A 168 9.27 1.63 3.47
C VAL A 168 7.79 1.49 3.16
N ASN A 169 7.40 0.35 2.59
CA ASN A 169 6.00 0.05 2.23
C ASN A 169 5.15 -0.30 3.47
N PHE A 170 5.81 -0.71 4.56
CA PHE A 170 5.12 -1.07 5.80
C PHE A 170 4.41 0.12 6.45
N ASN A 171 4.83 1.36 6.17
CA ASN A 171 4.20 2.58 6.69
C ASN A 171 2.69 2.63 6.41
N ILE A 172 2.26 2.18 5.23
CA ILE A 172 0.83 2.10 4.86
C ILE A 172 0.13 0.97 5.60
N SER A 173 0.83 -0.17 5.78
CA SER A 173 0.31 -1.31 6.54
C SER A 173 0.08 -0.96 8.00
N MET A 174 0.95 -0.15 8.62
CA MET A 174 0.79 0.36 9.99
C MET A 174 -0.59 1.00 10.20
N LEU A 175 -1.04 1.83 9.26
CA LEU A 175 -2.33 2.51 9.37
C LEU A 175 -3.51 1.52 9.32
N ARG A 176 -3.36 0.39 8.64
CA ARG A 176 -4.33 -0.71 8.70
C ARG A 176 -4.32 -1.42 10.05
N LEU A 177 -3.15 -1.60 10.67
CA LEU A 177 -3.03 -2.18 12.01
C LEU A 177 -3.80 -1.34 13.03
N VAL A 178 -3.57 -0.03 13.00
CA VAL A 178 -4.30 0.93 13.84
C VAL A 178 -5.79 0.88 13.54
N SER A 179 -6.19 0.95 12.27
CA SER A 179 -7.61 0.90 11.89
C SER A 179 -8.31 -0.35 12.41
N TYR A 180 -7.70 -1.54 12.30
CA TYR A 180 -8.30 -2.77 12.84
C TYR A 180 -8.49 -2.70 14.35
N ASN A 181 -7.46 -2.29 15.10
CA ASN A 181 -7.52 -2.24 16.55
C ASN A 181 -8.54 -1.19 17.05
N MET A 182 -8.64 -0.05 16.36
CA MET A 182 -9.64 0.98 16.65
C MET A 182 -11.06 0.49 16.32
N ASP A 183 -11.28 -0.12 15.15
CA ASP A 183 -12.58 -0.67 14.76
C ASP A 183 -13.02 -1.78 15.71
N TYR A 184 -12.08 -2.62 16.18
CA TYR A 184 -12.35 -3.64 17.19
C TYR A 184 -12.68 -3.01 18.56
N TYR A 185 -11.92 -2.02 19.03
CA TYR A 185 -12.19 -1.29 20.27
C TYR A 185 -13.57 -0.63 20.26
N TRP A 186 -13.92 0.08 19.19
CA TRP A 186 -15.22 0.75 19.05
C TRP A 186 -16.38 -0.24 18.89
N SER A 187 -16.14 -1.47 18.46
CA SER A 187 -17.19 -2.50 18.43
C SER A 187 -17.79 -2.84 19.81
N PHE A 188 -17.08 -2.50 20.90
CA PHE A 188 -17.58 -2.62 22.28
C PHE A 188 -18.41 -1.42 22.74
N TYR A 189 -18.35 -0.30 22.01
CA TYR A 189 -19.01 0.96 22.32
C TYR A 189 -19.83 1.46 21.12
N PRO A 190 -20.90 0.75 20.74
CA PRO A 190 -21.71 1.14 19.61
C PRO A 190 -22.31 2.54 19.84
N PRO A 191 -22.24 3.45 18.83
CA PRO A 191 -22.84 4.76 18.97
C PRO A 191 -24.36 4.67 19.13
N PRO A 192 -25.03 5.60 19.85
CA PRO A 192 -26.47 5.56 20.10
C PRO A 192 -27.33 5.50 18.82
N ASN A 193 -26.80 6.09 17.73
CA ASN A 193 -27.46 6.16 16.42
C ASN A 193 -26.90 5.14 15.42
N SER A 194 -26.16 4.11 15.87
CA SER A 194 -25.77 3.04 14.95
C SER A 194 -27.05 2.34 14.46
N PRO A 195 -27.24 2.14 13.15
CA PRO A 195 -28.38 1.37 12.66
C PRO A 195 -28.40 0.03 13.41
N GLU A 196 -29.50 -0.26 14.12
CA GLU A 196 -29.62 -1.53 14.82
C GLU A 196 -29.41 -2.66 13.80
N ARG A 197 -28.65 -3.69 14.16
CA ARG A 197 -28.43 -4.89 13.33
C ARG A 197 -29.71 -5.67 12.95
N ASN A 198 -30.88 -5.18 13.35
CA ASN A 198 -32.17 -5.80 13.10
C ASN A 198 -32.72 -5.61 11.68
N ASP A 199 -32.04 -4.86 10.81
CA ASP A 199 -32.36 -4.86 9.38
C ASP A 199 -31.65 -6.00 8.67
N ARG A 200 -32.16 -7.22 8.85
CA ARG A 200 -31.67 -8.47 8.23
C ARG A 200 -31.61 -8.43 6.69
N ASP A 201 -32.04 -7.33 6.04
CA ASP A 201 -32.11 -7.19 4.59
C ASP A 201 -31.46 -5.94 3.98
N LEU A 202 -31.06 -4.93 4.75
CA LEU A 202 -30.47 -3.72 4.18
C LEU A 202 -28.94 -3.82 4.27
N ALA A 203 -28.31 -4.12 3.13
CA ALA A 203 -26.87 -3.88 2.96
C ALA A 203 -26.59 -2.40 3.32
N PRO A 204 -25.42 -2.07 3.89
CA PRO A 204 -25.07 -0.68 4.18
C PRO A 204 -25.25 0.15 2.91
N LEU A 205 -26.20 1.08 2.98
CA LEU A 205 -26.75 1.80 1.84
C LEU A 205 -25.73 2.79 1.26
N THR A 206 -24.85 3.31 2.12
CA THR A 206 -23.82 4.27 1.74
C THR A 206 -22.43 3.83 2.19
N GLU A 207 -21.39 4.42 1.57
CA GLU A 207 -20.00 4.20 1.97
C GLU A 207 -19.74 4.63 3.42
N LYS A 208 -20.41 5.69 3.88
CA LYS A 208 -20.34 6.16 5.26
C LYS A 208 -20.89 5.11 6.24
N ASP A 209 -21.96 4.42 5.87
CA ASP A 209 -22.54 3.37 6.71
C ASP A 209 -21.60 2.18 6.85
N ARG A 210 -20.86 1.82 5.78
CA ARG A 210 -19.87 0.74 5.81
C ARG A 210 -18.71 1.01 6.76
N ILE A 211 -18.34 2.28 6.91
CA ILE A 211 -17.23 2.70 7.78
C ILE A 211 -17.70 2.73 9.24
N ASN A 212 -18.87 3.31 9.50
CA ASN A 212 -19.37 3.57 10.85
C ASN A 212 -20.05 2.35 11.50
N THR A 213 -20.52 1.39 10.70
CA THR A 213 -21.21 0.20 11.22
C THR A 213 -20.19 -0.90 11.55
N SER A 214 -20.09 -1.28 12.82
CA SER A 214 -19.18 -2.34 13.26
C SER A 214 -19.57 -3.72 12.69
N CYS A 215 -18.57 -4.50 12.28
CA CYS A 215 -18.75 -5.87 11.77
C CYS A 215 -19.21 -6.85 12.84
N TYR A 216 -19.73 -8.01 12.43
CA TYR A 216 -20.11 -9.07 13.37
C TYR A 216 -18.93 -9.44 14.28
N LYS A 217 -19.22 -9.86 15.52
CA LYS A 217 -18.14 -10.15 16.50
C LYS A 217 -17.22 -11.26 15.99
N GLU A 218 -17.79 -12.20 15.25
CA GLU A 218 -17.15 -13.34 14.60
C GLU A 218 -16.20 -12.93 13.46
N ASP A 219 -16.43 -11.75 12.85
CA ASP A 219 -15.57 -11.25 11.78
C ASP A 219 -14.23 -10.77 12.30
N TYR A 220 -14.15 -10.25 13.54
CA TYR A 220 -12.91 -9.82 14.20
C TYR A 220 -12.04 -11.00 14.63
N ASN A 221 -11.56 -11.76 13.63
CA ASN A 221 -10.69 -12.92 13.77
C ASN A 221 -9.36 -12.72 13.03
N PHE A 222 -8.38 -13.55 13.38
CA PHE A 222 -7.01 -13.43 12.90
C PHE A 222 -6.88 -13.59 11.38
N ILE A 223 -7.67 -14.49 10.77
CA ILE A 223 -7.60 -14.74 9.33
C ILE A 223 -8.08 -13.51 8.54
N TYR A 224 -9.21 -12.93 8.93
CA TYR A 224 -9.75 -11.75 8.27
C TYR A 224 -8.90 -10.51 8.52
N TYR A 225 -8.32 -10.40 9.72
CA TYR A 225 -7.31 -9.39 10.03
C TYR A 225 -6.10 -9.49 9.10
N LEU A 226 -5.48 -10.66 8.98
CA LEU A 226 -4.33 -10.85 8.09
C LEU A 226 -4.72 -10.57 6.64
N SER A 227 -5.87 -11.07 6.18
CA SER A 227 -6.38 -10.82 4.82
C SER A 227 -6.57 -9.32 4.54
N TYR A 228 -7.02 -8.55 5.52
CA TYR A 228 -7.23 -7.11 5.40
C TYR A 228 -5.90 -6.36 5.30
N VAL A 229 -4.99 -6.60 6.24
CA VAL A 229 -3.71 -5.89 6.28
C VAL A 229 -2.87 -6.23 5.05
N THR A 230 -2.79 -7.51 4.71
CA THR A 230 -1.96 -8.03 3.60
C THR A 230 -2.66 -7.98 2.24
N TYR A 231 -3.80 -7.30 2.11
CA TYR A 231 -4.56 -7.29 0.86
C TYR A 231 -3.72 -6.74 -0.32
N THR A 232 -3.30 -7.65 -1.20
CA THR A 232 -2.28 -7.40 -2.23
C THR A 232 -2.54 -6.17 -3.09
N PRO A 233 -3.75 -5.96 -3.67
CA PRO A 233 -3.99 -4.82 -4.55
C PRO A 233 -3.79 -3.46 -3.89
N LEU A 234 -3.86 -3.40 -2.56
CA LEU A 234 -3.68 -2.16 -1.82
C LEU A 234 -2.42 -2.15 -0.96
N TYR A 235 -1.60 -3.21 -0.97
CA TYR A 235 -0.50 -3.37 -0.01
C TYR A 235 0.62 -2.35 -0.19
N LEU A 236 1.09 -2.13 -1.43
CA LEU A 236 2.26 -1.30 -1.70
C LEU A 236 2.00 0.20 -1.59
N ALA A 237 0.92 0.68 -2.24
CA ALA A 237 0.61 2.10 -2.33
C ALA A 237 -0.91 2.36 -2.45
N GLY A 238 -1.74 1.44 -1.95
CA GLY A 238 -3.19 1.58 -2.08
C GLY A 238 -3.79 2.52 -1.03
N PRO A 239 -4.94 3.17 -1.33
CA PRO A 239 -5.68 3.93 -0.34
C PRO A 239 -6.00 3.08 0.89
N ILE A 240 -5.93 3.71 2.05
CA ILE A 240 -6.22 3.06 3.33
C ILE A 240 -7.74 3.08 3.52
N ILE A 241 -8.33 1.90 3.43
CA ILE A 241 -9.72 1.66 3.80
C ILE A 241 -9.77 1.15 5.23
N THR A 242 -10.87 1.40 5.96
CA THR A 242 -11.04 0.86 7.31
C THR A 242 -11.32 -0.64 7.30
N TYR A 243 -11.09 -1.31 8.43
CA TYR A 243 -11.36 -2.75 8.55
C TYR A 243 -12.85 -3.04 8.37
N ASN A 244 -13.72 -2.23 9.01
CA ASN A 244 -15.17 -2.39 8.88
C ASN A 244 -15.63 -2.29 7.41
N ASN A 245 -15.07 -1.33 6.67
CA ASN A 245 -15.38 -1.17 5.25
C ASN A 245 -14.92 -2.38 4.42
N PHE A 246 -13.68 -2.86 4.65
CA PHE A 246 -13.15 -4.04 3.95
C PHE A 246 -14.04 -5.28 4.13
N ILE A 247 -14.43 -5.60 5.37
CA ILE A 247 -15.30 -6.74 5.66
C ILE A 247 -16.70 -6.53 5.08
N SER A 248 -17.24 -5.31 5.18
CA SER A 248 -18.54 -4.98 4.59
C SER A 248 -18.55 -5.21 3.08
N GLN A 249 -17.47 -4.86 2.36
CA GLN A 249 -17.37 -5.08 0.90
C GLN A 249 -17.28 -6.58 0.54
N LEU A 250 -16.69 -7.39 1.42
CA LEU A 250 -16.66 -8.86 1.24
C LEU A 250 -18.03 -9.51 1.49
N ARG A 251 -18.78 -9.02 2.49
CA ARG A 251 -20.13 -9.49 2.80
C ARG A 251 -21.16 -9.02 1.78
N TYR A 252 -21.04 -7.79 1.29
CA TYR A 252 -21.95 -7.18 0.34
C TYR A 252 -21.19 -6.69 -0.90
N PRO A 253 -20.78 -7.60 -1.81
CA PRO A 253 -20.04 -7.23 -3.00
C PRO A 253 -20.83 -6.28 -3.90
N ARG A 254 -20.18 -5.20 -4.36
CA ARG A 254 -20.76 -4.29 -5.35
C ARG A 254 -20.42 -4.78 -6.76
N GLU A 255 -21.39 -4.73 -7.66
CA GLU A 255 -21.13 -4.93 -9.09
C GLU A 255 -20.47 -3.68 -9.68
N ILE A 256 -19.34 -3.89 -10.36
CA ILE A 256 -18.60 -2.84 -11.06
C ILE A 256 -18.88 -3.02 -12.55
N THR A 257 -19.24 -1.95 -13.24
CA THR A 257 -19.51 -2.02 -14.66
C THR A 257 -18.21 -2.09 -15.47
N LEU A 258 -18.23 -2.81 -16.59
CA LEU A 258 -17.08 -2.89 -17.48
C LEU A 258 -16.64 -1.50 -18.00
N LYS A 259 -17.62 -0.62 -18.25
CA LYS A 259 -17.37 0.76 -18.68
C LYS A 259 -16.52 1.51 -17.66
N ASP A 260 -16.87 1.43 -16.37
CA ASP A 260 -16.11 2.08 -15.31
C ASP A 260 -14.69 1.50 -15.23
N THR A 261 -14.54 0.17 -15.27
CA THR A 261 -13.23 -0.49 -15.25
C THR A 261 -12.33 -0.02 -16.40
N ILE A 262 -12.85 0.04 -17.62
CA ILE A 262 -12.10 0.53 -18.79
C ILE A 262 -11.71 2.00 -18.63
N LEU A 263 -12.64 2.85 -18.18
CA LEU A 263 -12.38 4.28 -18.01
C LEU A 263 -11.29 4.53 -16.94
N TYR A 264 -11.33 3.81 -15.81
CA TYR A 264 -10.28 3.89 -14.80
C TYR A 264 -8.95 3.32 -15.30
N GLY A 265 -8.97 2.26 -16.11
CA GLY A 265 -7.77 1.73 -16.77
C GLY A 265 -7.10 2.75 -17.71
N ILE A 266 -7.89 3.45 -18.53
CA ILE A 266 -7.39 4.53 -19.40
C ILE A 266 -6.82 5.68 -18.56
N ARG A 267 -7.51 6.08 -17.48
CA ARG A 267 -7.01 7.12 -16.56
C ARG A 267 -5.66 6.74 -15.96
N LEU A 268 -5.51 5.49 -15.51
CA LEU A 268 -4.24 4.99 -14.98
C LEU A 268 -3.13 5.03 -16.04
N LEU A 269 -3.42 4.57 -17.27
CA LEU A 269 -2.45 4.60 -18.37
C LEU A 269 -2.01 6.04 -18.70
N LEU A 270 -2.95 6.98 -18.76
CA LEU A 270 -2.63 8.39 -19.00
C LEU A 270 -1.81 9.00 -17.86
N ALA A 271 -2.09 8.63 -16.61
CA ALA A 271 -1.30 9.07 -15.46
C ALA A 271 0.14 8.53 -15.51
N MET A 272 0.31 7.23 -15.83
CA MET A 272 1.64 6.62 -16.01
C MET A 272 2.42 7.27 -17.16
N LEU A 273 1.78 7.51 -18.31
CA LEU A 273 2.42 8.19 -19.44
C LEU A 273 2.78 9.64 -19.11
N THR A 274 1.93 10.34 -18.36
CA THR A 274 2.21 11.70 -17.87
C THR A 274 3.41 11.69 -16.94
N MET A 275 3.50 10.71 -16.04
CA MET A 275 4.63 10.54 -15.13
C MET A 275 5.93 10.29 -15.90
N GLU A 276 5.93 9.35 -16.85
CA GLU A 276 7.09 9.09 -17.71
C GLU A 276 7.49 10.34 -18.50
N PHE A 277 6.52 11.08 -19.06
CA PHE A 277 6.81 12.32 -19.77
C PHE A 277 7.44 13.37 -18.86
N MET A 278 6.93 13.56 -17.63
CA MET A 278 7.53 14.47 -16.66
C MET A 278 8.98 14.08 -16.34
N LEU A 279 9.25 12.79 -16.09
CA LEU A 279 10.58 12.30 -15.77
C LEU A 279 11.61 12.46 -16.89
N HIS A 280 11.19 12.46 -18.16
CA HIS A 280 12.09 12.64 -19.31
C HIS A 280 12.35 14.11 -19.66
N TYR A 281 11.49 15.03 -19.20
CA TYR A 281 11.57 16.44 -19.61
C TYR A 281 11.82 17.41 -18.45
N ILE A 282 11.61 16.97 -17.22
CA ILE A 282 11.72 17.80 -16.01
C ILE A 282 12.44 16.99 -14.93
N TYR A 283 13.75 17.15 -14.84
CA TYR A 283 14.61 16.42 -13.90
C TYR A 283 14.60 17.03 -12.48
N ALA A 284 13.41 17.39 -11.99
CA ALA A 284 13.25 18.17 -10.76
C ALA A 284 13.78 17.44 -9.51
N VAL A 285 13.66 16.11 -9.46
CA VAL A 285 14.09 15.30 -8.32
C VAL A 285 15.62 15.19 -8.33
N ALA A 286 16.22 14.91 -9.49
CA ALA A 286 17.67 14.85 -9.65
C ALA A 286 18.33 16.19 -9.34
N ILE A 287 17.77 17.30 -9.87
CA ILE A 287 18.21 18.66 -9.57
C ILE A 287 18.13 18.92 -8.06
N SER A 288 17.03 18.53 -7.42
CA SER A 288 16.83 18.79 -6.00
C SER A 288 17.78 17.99 -5.10
N ASN A 289 17.90 16.69 -5.37
CA ASN A 289 18.79 15.78 -4.64
C ASN A 289 20.27 16.16 -4.80
N SER A 290 20.64 16.77 -5.92
CA SER A 290 22.02 17.27 -6.16
C SER A 290 22.23 18.72 -5.74
N LYS A 291 21.19 19.41 -5.25
CA LYS A 291 21.21 20.85 -4.95
C LYS A 291 21.74 21.68 -6.13
N ALA A 292 21.40 21.27 -7.34
CA ALA A 292 22.00 21.76 -8.58
C ALA A 292 21.27 23.00 -9.13
N TRP A 293 21.18 24.04 -8.30
CA TRP A 293 20.43 25.26 -8.59
C TRP A 293 21.26 26.53 -8.36
N GLU A 294 22.60 26.41 -8.42
CA GLU A 294 23.49 27.56 -8.28
C GLU A 294 23.27 28.58 -9.40
N ASN A 295 23.08 29.85 -9.03
CA ASN A 295 22.77 30.96 -9.93
C ASN A 295 21.41 30.87 -10.64
N ASP A 296 20.56 29.91 -10.27
CA ASP A 296 19.16 29.89 -10.71
C ASP A 296 18.41 31.06 -10.07
N THR A 297 17.52 31.68 -10.83
CA THR A 297 16.67 32.77 -10.35
C THR A 297 15.65 32.28 -9.31
N PRO A 298 15.11 33.17 -8.46
CA PRO A 298 14.02 32.80 -7.54
C PRO A 298 12.81 32.16 -8.24
N PHE A 299 12.55 32.54 -9.50
CA PHE A 299 11.48 31.97 -10.29
C PHE A 299 11.77 30.52 -10.75
N GLU A 300 13.00 30.24 -11.17
CA GLU A 300 13.47 28.89 -11.53
C GLU A 300 13.47 27.95 -10.33
N LEU A 301 13.94 28.44 -9.17
CA LEU A 301 13.87 27.72 -7.90
C LEU A 301 12.42 27.39 -7.51
N GLY A 302 11.50 28.34 -7.66
CA GLY A 302 10.07 28.11 -7.45
C GLY A 302 9.50 27.02 -8.36
N PHE A 303 9.93 27.00 -9.62
CA PHE A 303 9.55 25.97 -10.59
C PHE A 303 10.07 24.57 -10.22
N ILE A 304 11.33 24.45 -9.76
CA ILE A 304 11.88 23.18 -9.26
C ILE A 304 11.04 22.68 -8.07
N GLY A 305 10.70 23.58 -7.14
CA GLY A 305 9.84 23.25 -5.99
C GLY A 305 8.45 22.78 -6.39
N ILE A 306 7.77 23.52 -7.28
CA ILE A 306 6.43 23.16 -7.77
C ILE A 306 6.45 21.81 -8.50
N PHE A 307 7.42 21.57 -9.38
CA PHE A 307 7.48 20.30 -10.11
C PHE A 307 7.85 19.11 -9.22
N ASN A 308 8.66 19.30 -8.19
CA ASN A 308 8.86 18.27 -7.17
C ASN A 308 7.55 17.96 -6.42
N LEU A 309 6.76 18.98 -6.08
CA LEU A 309 5.44 18.76 -5.44
C LEU A 309 4.46 18.06 -6.38
N LEU A 310 4.39 18.47 -7.66
CA LEU A 310 3.54 17.82 -8.65
C LEU A 310 3.97 16.36 -8.89
N TYR A 311 5.27 16.11 -8.92
CA TYR A 311 5.82 14.76 -9.02
C TYR A 311 5.40 13.90 -7.81
N VAL A 312 5.56 14.42 -6.59
CA VAL A 312 5.13 13.71 -5.37
C VAL A 312 3.63 13.49 -5.33
N TRP A 313 2.82 14.40 -5.90
CA TRP A 313 1.37 14.26 -5.96
C TRP A 313 0.91 13.23 -7.00
N LEU A 314 1.60 13.16 -8.14
CA LEU A 314 1.26 12.22 -9.22
C LEU A 314 1.71 10.78 -8.90
N LYS A 315 2.79 10.65 -8.13
CA LYS A 315 3.31 9.40 -7.58
C LYS A 315 2.36 8.78 -6.55
#